data_AF-A0A517ZI03-F1
#
_entry.id   AF-A0A517ZI03-F1
#
_cell.length_a   1.000
_cell.length_b   1.000
_cell.length_c   1.000
_cell.angle_alpha   90.00
_cell.angle_beta   90.00
_cell.angle_gamma   90.00
#
_symmetry.space_group_name_H-M   'P 1'
#
loop_
_entity.id
_entity.type
_entity.pdbx_description
1 polymer ?
#
loop_
_entity_poly.entity_id
_entity_poly.type
_entity_poly.pdbx_seq_one_letter_code
_entity_poly.pdbx_strand_id
1 'polypeptide(L)'
;MALKIACLVCINLLLIFGGSSVRAQDFTVITETEHVNSGKIVGRSRTIFHAGEAYDQVTGLGEITIYQPGRQQFTIFSAARNLATTISFNDIVANQREFDRQILSHVEQLERRGSRETLQKAAELKFQLLPEFQENFDAKKNELSMTSEYYSYVVKTEPNLQPQIVGSYLRYADWTKQYNALLDPASIFPAPRLLVNQVLRKRGAMPLTVSLKHPGKNSLHLQSRHQIRWKLTDQDRAAIVFWQRFLAKPDLKWVTFQEFQAAVRPAGDE
;
A
#
# COMPACT_ATOMS: atom_id res chain seq x y z
N MET A 1 -0.50 -6.21 64.35
CA MET A 1 0.69 -7.09 64.30
C MET A 1 0.33 -8.28 63.43
N ALA A 2 1.21 -8.60 62.47
CA ALA A 2 1.27 -9.84 61.68
C ALA A 2 0.15 -10.21 60.68
N LEU A 3 0.52 -9.92 59.43
CA LEU A 3 0.21 -10.53 58.14
C LEU A 3 0.27 -12.09 58.10
N LYS A 4 -0.68 -12.74 57.39
CA LYS A 4 -0.50 -13.70 56.24
C LYS A 4 -1.47 -14.93 56.22
N ILE A 5 -2.23 -15.02 55.09
CA ILE A 5 -2.39 -16.15 54.11
C ILE A 5 -3.01 -17.47 54.66
N ALA A 6 -3.94 -18.23 54.05
CA ALA A 6 -4.78 -18.35 52.83
C ALA A 6 -5.93 -19.33 53.22
N CYS A 7 -6.99 -19.69 52.48
CA CYS A 7 -7.18 -19.94 51.05
C CYS A 7 -8.70 -20.18 50.77
N LEU A 8 -9.16 -19.72 49.60
CA LEU A 8 -10.26 -20.19 48.72
C LEU A 8 -11.62 -20.65 49.30
N VAL A 9 -12.72 -20.08 48.77
CA VAL A 9 -13.62 -20.74 47.79
C VAL A 9 -14.42 -19.70 46.96
N CYS A 10 -14.15 -19.73 45.64
CA CYS A 10 -15.02 -19.59 44.46
C CYS A 10 -16.27 -18.68 44.45
N ILE A 11 -16.17 -17.58 43.69
CA ILE A 11 -17.20 -17.21 42.69
C ILE A 11 -16.48 -16.85 41.38
N ASN A 12 -16.52 -17.77 40.42
CA ASN A 12 -16.15 -17.51 39.03
C ASN A 12 -17.28 -16.69 38.39
N LEU A 13 -17.12 -15.37 38.30
CA LEU A 13 -17.86 -14.59 37.32
C LEU A 13 -17.08 -14.63 36.01
N LEU A 14 -17.35 -15.67 35.21
CA LEU A 14 -16.89 -15.75 33.83
C LEU A 14 -17.65 -14.66 33.05
N LEU A 15 -17.08 -13.45 32.98
CA LEU A 15 -17.42 -12.52 31.91
C LEU A 15 -16.89 -13.13 30.61
N ILE A 16 -17.77 -13.88 29.95
CA ILE A 16 -17.64 -14.18 28.52
C ILE A 16 -17.69 -12.82 27.84
N PHE A 17 -16.53 -12.17 27.69
CA PHE A 17 -16.34 -11.27 26.57
C PHE A 17 -16.47 -12.16 25.34
N GLY A 18 -17.70 -12.25 24.83
CA GLY A 18 -17.92 -12.61 23.44
C GLY A 18 -17.09 -11.61 22.65
N GLY A 19 -15.88 -12.03 22.28
CA GLY A 19 -15.09 -11.35 21.29
C GLY A 19 -15.96 -11.37 20.06
N SER A 20 -16.69 -10.28 19.83
CA SER A 20 -17.18 -9.96 18.51
C SER A 20 -15.95 -10.06 17.64
N SER A 21 -15.83 -11.15 16.89
CA SER A 21 -14.95 -11.17 15.74
C SER A 21 -15.47 -10.02 14.91
N VAL A 22 -14.79 -8.88 15.01
CA VAL A 22 -15.13 -7.69 14.24
C VAL A 22 -14.90 -8.14 12.81
N ARG A 23 -15.95 -8.61 12.15
CA ARG A 23 -15.90 -8.96 10.75
C ARG A 23 -15.45 -7.68 10.07
N ALA A 24 -14.28 -7.74 9.42
CA ALA A 24 -13.85 -6.67 8.55
C ALA A 24 -15.00 -6.39 7.59
N GLN A 25 -15.48 -5.15 7.58
CA GLN A 25 -16.56 -4.76 6.68
C GLN A 25 -16.08 -4.96 5.24
N ASP A 26 -16.92 -5.58 4.41
CA ASP A 26 -16.62 -5.77 3.00
C ASP A 26 -16.91 -4.49 2.22
N PHE A 27 -15.96 -4.07 1.37
CA PHE A 27 -16.12 -2.90 0.50
C PHE A 27 -15.20 -3.01 -0.71
N THR A 28 -15.49 -2.25 -1.75
CA THR A 28 -14.64 -2.16 -2.95
C THR A 28 -14.16 -0.74 -3.12
N VAL A 29 -12.89 -0.57 -3.50
CA VAL A 29 -12.32 0.71 -3.91
C VAL A 29 -11.96 0.63 -5.38
N ILE A 30 -12.54 1.51 -6.20
CA ILE A 30 -12.13 1.72 -7.59
C ILE A 30 -11.18 2.90 -7.60
N THR A 31 -9.97 2.69 -8.13
CA THR A 31 -8.96 3.74 -8.25
C THR A 31 -8.71 4.05 -9.71
N GLU A 32 -8.71 5.34 -10.05
CA GLU A 32 -8.25 5.84 -11.33
C GLU A 32 -7.12 6.85 -11.08
N THR A 33 -6.00 6.70 -11.78
CA THR A 33 -4.85 7.59 -11.69
C THR A 33 -4.59 8.24 -13.03
N GLU A 34 -4.41 9.55 -13.03
CA GLU A 34 -4.14 10.36 -14.22
C GLU A 34 -2.88 11.22 -14.06
N HIS A 35 -2.28 11.57 -15.21
CA HIS A 35 -1.41 12.75 -15.28
C HIS A 35 -2.26 14.00 -15.37
N VAL A 36 -2.19 14.87 -14.36
CA VAL A 36 -3.04 16.07 -14.25
C VAL A 36 -2.81 17.01 -15.43
N ASN A 37 -1.56 17.19 -15.87
CA ASN A 37 -1.23 18.12 -16.95
C ASN A 37 -1.77 17.70 -18.31
N SER A 38 -1.91 16.39 -18.58
CA SER A 38 -2.37 15.88 -19.87
C SER A 38 -3.79 15.30 -19.83
N GLY A 39 -4.37 15.11 -18.64
CA GLY A 39 -5.62 14.38 -18.44
C GLY A 39 -5.54 12.89 -18.79
N LYS A 40 -4.34 12.37 -19.14
CA LYS A 40 -4.17 10.98 -19.55
C LYS A 40 -4.31 10.06 -18.34
N ILE A 41 -5.24 9.11 -18.40
CA ILE A 41 -5.31 8.01 -17.44
C ILE A 41 -4.09 7.11 -17.60
N VAL A 42 -3.33 6.95 -16.53
CA VAL A 42 -2.13 6.11 -16.46
C VAL A 42 -2.34 4.81 -15.71
N GLY A 43 -3.45 4.69 -14.97
CA GLY A 43 -3.74 3.45 -14.26
C GLY A 43 -5.19 3.39 -13.79
N ARG A 44 -5.71 2.18 -13.73
CA ARG A 44 -6.99 1.87 -13.12
C ARG A 44 -6.85 0.59 -12.31
N SER A 45 -7.41 0.57 -11.11
CA SER A 45 -7.48 -0.65 -10.31
C SER A 45 -8.83 -0.81 -9.62
N ARG A 46 -9.12 -2.06 -9.28
CA ARG A 46 -10.25 -2.46 -8.45
C ARG A 46 -9.71 -3.29 -7.30
N THR A 47 -9.87 -2.77 -6.09
CA THR A 47 -9.46 -3.45 -4.85
C THR A 47 -10.70 -3.86 -4.08
N ILE A 48 -10.87 -5.16 -3.84
CA ILE A 48 -12.00 -5.73 -3.12
C ILE A 48 -11.53 -6.15 -1.72
N PHE A 49 -12.07 -5.52 -0.68
CA PHE A 49 -11.83 -5.90 0.70
C PHE A 49 -12.89 -6.91 1.13
N HIS A 50 -12.46 -8.12 1.46
CA HIS A 50 -13.35 -9.19 1.86
C HIS A 50 -12.66 -10.11 2.87
N ALA A 51 -13.37 -10.44 3.96
CA ALA A 51 -12.91 -11.40 4.97
C ALA A 51 -11.50 -11.12 5.55
N GLY A 52 -11.11 -9.84 5.64
CA GLY A 52 -9.81 -9.42 6.17
C GLY A 52 -8.66 -9.45 5.17
N GLU A 53 -8.93 -9.78 3.91
CA GLU A 53 -8.00 -9.73 2.78
C GLU A 53 -8.36 -8.57 1.84
N ALA A 54 -7.41 -8.18 0.99
CA ALA A 54 -7.68 -7.25 -0.11
C ALA A 54 -7.23 -7.88 -1.43
N TYR A 55 -8.15 -7.99 -2.38
CA TYR A 55 -7.91 -8.54 -3.71
C TYR A 55 -7.82 -7.40 -4.70
N ASP A 56 -6.66 -7.20 -5.29
CA ASP A 56 -6.38 -6.09 -6.18
C ASP A 56 -6.17 -6.55 -7.62
N GLN A 57 -6.93 -5.92 -8.51
CA GLN A 57 -6.82 -6.11 -9.95
C GLN A 57 -6.47 -4.79 -10.60
N VAL A 58 -5.27 -4.69 -11.16
CA VAL A 58 -4.85 -3.55 -11.97
C VAL A 58 -5.22 -3.81 -13.43
N THR A 59 -5.90 -2.87 -14.05
CA THR A 59 -6.36 -2.98 -15.44
C THR A 59 -5.15 -3.01 -16.37
N GLY A 60 -5.11 -3.99 -17.27
CA GLY A 60 -4.06 -4.12 -18.29
C GLY A 60 -2.85 -4.96 -17.88
N LEU A 61 -2.63 -5.24 -16.59
CA LEU A 61 -1.50 -6.07 -16.15
C LEU A 61 -1.77 -7.58 -16.24
N GLY A 62 -3.04 -8.01 -16.25
CA GLY A 62 -3.40 -9.44 -16.34
C GLY A 62 -3.02 -10.25 -15.09
N GLU A 63 -2.62 -9.56 -14.02
CA GLU A 63 -2.24 -10.12 -12.73
C GLU A 63 -3.24 -9.72 -11.65
N ILE A 64 -3.39 -10.61 -10.67
CA ILE A 64 -4.19 -10.37 -9.47
C ILE A 64 -3.26 -10.49 -8.27
N THR A 65 -3.31 -9.49 -7.39
CA THR A 65 -2.54 -9.45 -6.15
C THR A 65 -3.48 -9.54 -4.97
N ILE A 66 -3.27 -10.52 -4.09
CA ILE A 66 -4.06 -10.70 -2.86
C ILE A 66 -3.18 -10.35 -1.67
N TYR A 67 -3.56 -9.30 -0.96
CA TYR A 67 -3.00 -8.92 0.33
C TYR A 67 -3.60 -9.78 1.44
N GLN A 68 -2.78 -10.59 2.11
CA GLN A 68 -3.21 -11.55 3.12
C GLN A 68 -2.51 -11.29 4.46
N PRO A 69 -2.96 -10.30 5.25
CA PRO A 69 -2.28 -9.93 6.49
C PRO A 69 -2.27 -11.05 7.53
N GLY A 70 -3.31 -11.90 7.56
CA GLY A 70 -3.37 -13.07 8.45
C GLY A 70 -2.30 -14.12 8.15
N ARG A 71 -1.75 -14.13 6.92
CA ARG A 71 -0.65 -15.00 6.49
C ARG A 71 0.68 -14.25 6.32
N GLN A 72 0.70 -12.95 6.61
CA GLN A 72 1.86 -12.07 6.42
C GLN A 72 2.50 -12.16 5.02
N GLN A 73 1.68 -12.20 3.98
CA GLN A 73 2.15 -12.34 2.60
C GLN A 73 1.27 -11.63 1.58
N PHE A 74 1.80 -11.49 0.37
CA PHE A 74 1.01 -11.36 -0.85
C PHE A 74 0.98 -12.69 -1.60
N THR A 75 -0.16 -13.01 -2.20
CA THR A 75 -0.27 -14.02 -3.25
C THR A 75 -0.53 -13.32 -4.58
N ILE A 76 0.27 -13.63 -5.59
CA ILE A 76 0.14 -13.05 -6.92
C ILE A 76 -0.06 -14.18 -7.91
N PHE A 77 -0.96 -13.99 -8.87
CA PHE A 77 -1.12 -14.96 -9.95
C PHE A 77 -1.50 -14.31 -11.27
N SER A 78 -1.16 -15.01 -12.35
CA SER A 78 -1.54 -14.68 -13.71
C SER A 78 -2.36 -15.81 -14.28
N ALA A 79 -3.65 -15.56 -14.51
CA ALA A 79 -4.55 -16.54 -15.09
C ALA A 79 -4.14 -16.93 -16.52
N ALA A 80 -3.65 -15.96 -17.29
CA ALA A 80 -3.19 -16.16 -18.67
C ALA A 80 -1.96 -17.07 -18.77
N ARG A 81 -1.06 -17.01 -17.77
CA ARG A 81 0.18 -17.80 -17.75
C ARG A 81 0.06 -19.09 -16.94
N ASN A 82 -1.07 -19.31 -16.27
CA ASN A 82 -1.28 -20.40 -15.33
C ASN A 82 -0.18 -20.50 -14.24
N LEU A 83 0.25 -19.33 -13.74
CA LEU A 83 1.30 -19.19 -12.72
C LEU A 83 0.77 -18.52 -11.46
N ALA A 84 1.30 -18.93 -10.31
CA ALA A 84 1.12 -18.25 -9.04
C ALA A 84 2.44 -18.19 -8.24
N THR A 85 2.54 -17.20 -7.37
CA THR A 85 3.66 -17.05 -6.44
C THR A 85 3.19 -16.40 -5.14
N THR A 86 4.05 -16.42 -4.14
CA THR A 86 3.87 -15.68 -2.89
C THR A 86 5.13 -14.91 -2.57
N ILE A 87 4.98 -13.73 -1.95
CA ILE A 87 6.08 -12.99 -1.34
C ILE A 87 5.70 -12.63 0.09
N SER A 88 6.56 -12.97 1.05
CA SER A 88 6.29 -12.68 2.46
C SER A 88 6.55 -11.21 2.77
N PHE A 89 5.89 -10.69 3.80
CA PHE A 89 6.15 -9.34 4.32
C PHE A 89 7.58 -9.17 4.81
N ASN A 90 8.17 -10.24 5.36
CA ASN A 90 9.57 -10.23 5.78
C ASN A 90 10.52 -10.08 4.60
N ASP A 91 10.25 -10.77 3.48
CA ASP A 91 11.06 -10.61 2.26
C ASP A 91 10.95 -9.21 1.70
N ILE A 92 9.74 -8.61 1.70
CA ILE A 92 9.55 -7.22 1.26
C ILE A 92 10.40 -6.27 2.10
N VAL A 93 10.32 -6.39 3.43
CA VAL A 93 11.10 -5.55 4.36
C VAL A 93 12.60 -5.78 4.20
N ALA A 94 13.05 -7.02 4.01
CA ALA A 94 14.45 -7.34 3.81
C ALA A 94 15.01 -6.71 2.53
N ASN A 95 14.27 -6.82 1.42
CA ASN A 95 14.64 -6.20 0.15
C ASN A 95 14.65 -4.67 0.24
N GLN A 96 13.66 -4.07 0.92
CA GLN A 96 13.63 -2.62 1.13
C GLN A 96 14.85 -2.14 1.93
N ARG A 97 15.26 -2.85 2.99
CA ARG A 97 16.47 -2.51 3.76
C ARG A 97 17.76 -2.60 2.95
N GLU A 98 17.84 -3.56 2.02
CA GLU A 98 18.97 -3.66 1.10
C GLU A 98 18.98 -2.48 0.13
N PHE A 99 17.82 -2.18 -0.47
CA PHE A 99 17.66 -1.04 -1.36
C PHE A 99 18.03 0.29 -0.67
N ASP A 100 17.51 0.54 0.53
CA ASP A 100 17.81 1.76 1.29
C ASP A 100 19.32 1.91 1.55
N ARG A 101 20.02 0.81 1.87
CA ARG A 101 21.50 0.82 2.04
C ARG A 101 22.23 1.19 0.75
N GLN A 102 21.80 0.65 -0.38
CA GLN A 102 22.40 0.96 -1.68
C GLN A 102 22.19 2.43 -2.06
N ILE A 103 20.99 2.97 -1.81
CA ILE A 103 20.72 4.38 -2.08
C ILE A 103 21.54 5.28 -1.15
N LEU A 104 21.68 4.96 0.14
CA LEU A 104 22.54 5.73 1.05
C LEU A 104 23.99 5.78 0.57
N SER A 105 24.53 4.64 0.12
CA SER A 105 25.88 4.61 -0.47
C SER A 105 25.97 5.46 -1.75
N HIS A 106 24.95 5.40 -2.61
CA HIS A 106 24.90 6.22 -3.83
C HIS A 106 24.84 7.72 -3.52
N VAL A 107 24.06 8.10 -2.50
CA VAL A 107 23.96 9.47 -2.00
C VAL A 107 25.34 9.98 -1.55
N GLU A 108 26.09 9.21 -0.75
CA GLU A 108 27.45 9.61 -0.35
C GLU A 108 28.38 9.83 -1.55
N GLN A 109 28.28 8.98 -2.58
CA GLN A 109 29.06 9.13 -3.80
C GLN A 109 28.69 10.41 -4.56
N LEU A 110 27.41 10.74 -4.65
CA LEU A 110 26.94 11.99 -5.29
C LEU A 110 27.41 13.22 -4.52
N GLU A 111 27.41 13.17 -3.19
CA GLU A 111 27.90 14.27 -2.35
C GLU A 111 29.40 14.48 -2.48
N ARG A 112 30.20 13.41 -2.56
CA ARG A 112 31.65 13.50 -2.81
C ARG A 112 31.99 14.14 -4.15
N ARG A 113 31.15 13.98 -5.17
CA ARG A 113 31.34 14.63 -6.49
C ARG A 113 31.15 16.15 -6.41
N GLY A 114 30.31 16.64 -5.50
CA GLY A 114 30.20 18.05 -5.14
C GLY A 114 29.64 19.01 -6.19
N SER A 115 29.24 18.54 -7.38
CA SER A 115 28.62 19.43 -8.37
C SER A 115 27.21 19.82 -7.91
N ARG A 116 26.73 20.99 -8.34
CA ARG A 116 25.38 21.46 -7.98
C ARG A 116 24.30 20.44 -8.34
N GLU A 117 24.43 19.80 -9.50
CA GLU A 117 23.48 18.78 -9.96
C GLU A 117 23.52 17.52 -9.09
N THR A 118 24.71 17.02 -8.74
CA THR A 118 24.81 15.80 -7.93
C THR A 118 24.35 16.04 -6.50
N LEU A 119 24.61 17.22 -5.94
CA LEU A 119 24.11 17.60 -4.61
C LEU A 119 22.58 17.71 -4.59
N GLN A 120 21.97 18.29 -5.63
CA GLN A 120 20.52 18.36 -5.74
C GLN A 120 19.89 16.96 -5.81
N LYS A 121 20.46 16.07 -6.63
CA LYS A 121 20.00 14.68 -6.73
C LYS A 121 20.18 13.91 -5.41
N ALA A 122 21.31 14.10 -4.73
CA ALA A 122 21.56 13.49 -3.42
C ALA A 122 20.53 13.92 -2.39
N ALA A 123 20.20 15.22 -2.34
CA ALA A 123 19.24 15.76 -1.40
C ALA A 123 17.81 15.25 -1.67
N GLU A 124 17.42 15.11 -2.94
CA GLU A 124 16.14 14.50 -3.31
C GLU A 124 16.06 13.02 -2.88
N LEU A 125 17.12 12.24 -3.11
CA LEU A 125 17.16 10.84 -2.68
C LEU A 125 17.11 10.70 -1.16
N LYS A 126 17.84 11.56 -0.42
CA LYS A 126 17.76 11.63 1.05
C LYS A 126 16.34 11.91 1.51
N PHE A 127 15.66 12.87 0.88
CA PHE A 127 14.26 13.17 1.18
C PHE A 127 13.35 11.95 0.96
N GLN A 128 13.53 11.21 -0.12
CA GLN A 128 12.71 10.03 -0.38
C GLN A 128 12.95 8.89 0.62
N LEU A 129 14.13 8.80 1.24
CA LEU A 129 14.40 7.83 2.31
C LEU A 129 13.83 8.28 3.66
N LEU A 130 14.02 9.56 4.00
CA LEU A 130 13.65 10.15 5.29
C LEU A 130 12.88 11.46 5.04
N PRO A 131 11.60 11.38 4.64
CA PRO A 131 10.83 12.54 4.25
C PRO A 131 10.43 13.37 5.45
N GLU A 132 10.57 14.69 5.33
CA GLU A 132 10.05 15.66 6.28
C GLU A 132 9.14 16.65 5.54
N PHE A 133 7.85 16.62 5.87
CA PHE A 133 6.86 17.51 5.27
C PHE A 133 6.38 18.55 6.28
N GLN A 134 6.09 19.75 5.77
CA GLN A 134 5.20 20.67 6.47
C GLN A 134 3.76 20.17 6.30
N GLU A 135 3.08 19.88 7.41
CA GLU A 135 1.72 19.39 7.45
C GLU A 135 0.73 20.54 7.67
N ASN A 136 -0.33 20.61 6.86
CA ASN A 136 -1.47 21.50 7.07
C ASN A 136 -2.78 20.77 6.80
N PHE A 137 -3.80 20.96 7.63
CA PHE A 137 -5.12 20.37 7.44
C PHE A 137 -6.21 21.45 7.44
N ASP A 138 -6.94 21.55 6.33
CA ASP A 138 -8.11 22.41 6.21
C ASP A 138 -9.37 21.60 6.59
N ALA A 139 -9.85 21.80 7.81
CA ALA A 139 -11.03 21.10 8.34
C ALA A 139 -12.33 21.46 7.60
N LYS A 140 -12.41 22.64 6.96
CA LYS A 140 -13.62 23.02 6.19
C LYS A 140 -13.68 22.27 4.87
N LYS A 141 -12.51 21.97 4.28
CA LYS A 141 -12.39 21.23 3.01
C LYS A 141 -12.15 19.73 3.18
N ASN A 142 -11.93 19.27 4.42
CA ASN A 142 -11.44 17.92 4.72
C ASN A 142 -10.20 17.57 3.88
N GLU A 143 -9.26 18.49 3.81
CA GLU A 143 -8.09 18.41 2.93
C GLU A 143 -6.78 18.46 3.71
N LEU A 144 -5.94 17.46 3.50
CA LEU A 144 -4.57 17.38 4.02
C LEU A 144 -3.59 17.85 2.95
N SER A 145 -2.72 18.79 3.31
CA SER A 145 -1.56 19.18 2.52
C SER A 145 -0.29 18.78 3.25
N MET A 146 0.63 18.13 2.53
CA MET A 146 1.97 17.80 3.02
C MET A 146 3.00 18.26 1.99
N THR A 147 3.75 19.31 2.32
CA THR A 147 4.59 20.03 1.35
C THR A 147 6.06 20.06 1.77
N SER A 148 6.94 19.96 0.79
CA SER A 148 8.40 20.10 0.91
C SER A 148 8.96 20.73 -0.36
N GLU A 149 10.28 20.96 -0.41
CA GLU A 149 10.95 21.41 -1.63
C GLU A 149 10.92 20.36 -2.76
N TYR A 150 10.83 19.06 -2.43
CA TYR A 150 10.97 17.95 -3.40
C TYR A 150 9.64 17.33 -3.82
N TYR A 151 8.66 17.29 -2.91
CA TYR A 151 7.37 16.67 -3.16
C TYR A 151 6.27 17.43 -2.43
N SER A 152 5.08 17.41 -3.02
CA SER A 152 3.86 17.86 -2.34
C SER A 152 2.74 16.86 -2.56
N TYR A 153 2.00 16.63 -1.48
CA TYR A 153 0.77 15.86 -1.48
C TYR A 153 -0.40 16.78 -1.11
N VAL A 154 -1.49 16.67 -1.87
CA VAL A 154 -2.80 17.22 -1.50
C VAL A 154 -3.79 16.09 -1.51
N VAL A 155 -4.44 15.85 -0.36
CA VAL A 155 -5.32 14.72 -0.15
C VAL A 155 -6.68 15.20 0.32
N LYS A 156 -7.72 14.99 -0.50
CA LYS A 156 -9.11 15.14 -0.05
C LYS A 156 -9.50 13.88 0.68
N THR A 157 -10.18 14.04 1.81
CA THR A 157 -10.44 12.94 2.74
C THR A 157 -11.93 12.74 3.00
N GLU A 158 -12.30 11.49 3.26
CA GLU A 158 -13.57 11.12 3.86
C GLU A 158 -13.34 10.94 5.38
N PRO A 159 -13.85 11.85 6.22
CA PRO A 159 -13.72 11.76 7.67
C PRO A 159 -14.75 10.79 8.27
N ASN A 160 -14.67 10.56 9.59
CA ASN A 160 -15.70 9.89 10.39
C ASN A 160 -16.05 8.45 9.97
N LEU A 161 -15.13 7.76 9.30
CA LEU A 161 -15.28 6.34 8.98
C LEU A 161 -14.95 5.47 10.18
N GLN A 162 -15.47 4.23 10.19
CA GLN A 162 -15.11 3.27 11.22
C GLN A 162 -13.59 3.02 11.21
N PRO A 163 -12.92 3.04 12.38
CA PRO A 163 -11.47 2.87 12.46
C PRO A 163 -10.94 1.60 11.77
N GLN A 164 -11.75 0.53 11.75
CA GLN A 164 -11.41 -0.73 11.12
C GLN A 164 -11.33 -0.62 9.60
N ILE A 165 -12.22 0.15 8.97
CA ILE A 165 -12.21 0.40 7.51
C ILE A 165 -10.95 1.18 7.16
N VAL A 166 -10.72 2.30 7.84
CA VAL A 166 -9.55 3.17 7.62
C VAL A 166 -8.26 2.38 7.84
N GLY A 167 -8.20 1.62 8.92
CA GLY A 167 -7.06 0.76 9.23
C GLY A 167 -6.80 -0.30 8.17
N SER A 168 -7.83 -0.99 7.69
CA SER A 168 -7.69 -2.01 6.65
C SER A 168 -7.20 -1.43 5.33
N TYR A 169 -7.78 -0.32 4.87
CA TYR A 169 -7.35 0.34 3.65
C TYR A 169 -5.93 0.89 3.76
N LEU A 170 -5.60 1.63 4.82
CA LEU A 170 -4.27 2.26 4.93
C LEU A 170 -3.16 1.23 5.13
N ARG A 171 -3.41 0.11 5.84
CA ARG A 171 -2.45 -1.00 5.92
C ARG A 171 -2.22 -1.65 4.56
N TYR A 172 -3.29 -1.93 3.81
CA TYR A 172 -3.17 -2.43 2.44
C TYR A 172 -2.36 -1.45 1.59
N ALA A 173 -2.69 -0.16 1.60
CA ALA A 173 -2.00 0.86 0.80
C ALA A 173 -0.51 0.98 1.15
N ASP A 174 -0.15 0.88 2.43
CA ASP A 174 1.24 0.87 2.88
C ASP A 174 2.01 -0.34 2.34
N TRP A 175 1.42 -1.54 2.46
CA TRP A 175 2.06 -2.77 1.99
C TRP A 175 2.16 -2.83 0.46
N THR A 176 1.12 -2.43 -0.26
CA THR A 176 1.13 -2.37 -1.73
C THR A 176 2.16 -1.36 -2.22
N LYS A 177 2.34 -0.22 -1.54
CA LYS A 177 3.38 0.75 -1.95
C LYS A 177 4.79 0.19 -1.76
N GLN A 178 5.04 -0.55 -0.68
CA GLN A 178 6.32 -1.23 -0.46
C GLN A 178 6.54 -2.35 -1.48
N TYR A 179 5.52 -3.17 -1.73
CA TYR A 179 5.56 -4.21 -2.76
C TYR A 179 5.85 -3.64 -4.15
N ASN A 180 5.14 -2.59 -4.57
CA ASN A 180 5.33 -1.97 -5.88
C ASN A 180 6.75 -1.40 -6.07
N ALA A 181 7.41 -0.95 -5.00
CA ALA A 181 8.80 -0.48 -5.08
C ALA A 181 9.80 -1.61 -5.39
N LEU A 182 9.43 -2.88 -5.14
CA LEU A 182 10.24 -4.04 -5.55
C LEU A 182 10.04 -4.39 -7.04
N LEU A 183 8.91 -3.98 -7.62
CA LEU A 183 8.58 -4.28 -9.01
C LEU A 183 9.24 -3.30 -9.98
N ASP A 184 9.32 -2.03 -9.58
CA ASP A 184 9.88 -0.95 -10.38
C ASP A 184 10.94 -0.17 -9.57
N PRO A 185 12.24 -0.43 -9.83
CA PRO A 185 13.34 0.28 -9.19
C PRO A 185 13.39 1.78 -9.49
N ALA A 186 12.72 2.24 -10.56
CA ALA A 186 12.64 3.66 -10.92
C ALA A 186 11.47 4.38 -10.22
N SER A 187 10.63 3.65 -9.48
CA SER A 187 9.49 4.24 -8.78
C SER A 187 9.92 5.08 -7.57
N ILE A 188 9.10 6.10 -7.25
CA ILE A 188 9.28 6.90 -6.03
C ILE A 188 9.24 5.98 -4.81
N PHE A 189 10.16 6.19 -3.87
CA PHE A 189 10.30 5.32 -2.71
C PHE A 189 9.03 5.28 -1.85
N PRO A 190 8.83 4.23 -1.05
CA PRO A 190 7.63 4.12 -0.22
C PRO A 190 7.48 5.22 0.84
N ALA A 191 8.58 5.63 1.49
CA ALA A 191 8.54 6.40 2.73
C ALA A 191 7.68 7.69 2.67
N PRO A 192 7.74 8.53 1.62
CA PRO A 192 6.90 9.72 1.52
C PRO A 192 5.41 9.40 1.59
N ARG A 193 4.97 8.35 0.87
CA ARG A 193 3.56 7.94 0.85
C ARG A 193 3.15 7.28 2.17
N LEU A 194 4.04 6.52 2.82
CA LEU A 194 3.81 5.91 4.13
C LEU A 194 3.60 6.99 5.20
N LEU A 195 4.39 8.06 5.18
CA LEU A 195 4.24 9.19 6.09
C LEU A 195 2.89 9.89 5.90
N VAL A 196 2.46 10.11 4.65
CA VAL A 196 1.10 10.61 4.37
C VAL A 196 0.02 9.70 4.95
N ASN A 197 0.14 8.38 4.77
CA ASN A 197 -0.81 7.41 5.35
C ASN A 197 -0.80 7.42 6.88
N GLN A 198 0.36 7.64 7.51
CA GLN A 198 0.45 7.78 8.96
C GLN A 198 -0.34 8.99 9.47
N VAL A 199 -0.26 10.13 8.80
CA VAL A 199 -1.05 11.32 9.15
C VAL A 199 -2.55 11.05 8.97
N LEU A 200 -2.95 10.46 7.84
CA LEU A 200 -4.35 10.08 7.59
C LEU A 200 -4.88 9.12 8.67
N ARG A 201 -4.04 8.17 9.11
CA ARG A 201 -4.38 7.22 10.18
C ARG A 201 -4.63 7.91 11.51
N LYS A 202 -3.77 8.87 11.91
CA LYS A 202 -3.97 9.68 13.12
C LYS A 202 -5.28 10.46 13.08
N ARG A 203 -5.76 10.80 11.87
CA ARG A 203 -7.00 11.54 11.64
C ARG A 203 -8.23 10.64 11.46
N GLY A 204 -8.06 9.32 11.42
CA GLY A 204 -9.16 8.39 11.14
C GLY A 204 -9.82 8.66 9.78
N ALA A 205 -9.03 9.08 8.79
CA ALA A 205 -9.54 9.55 7.51
C ALA A 205 -9.07 8.66 6.35
N MET A 206 -9.95 8.41 5.38
CA MET A 206 -9.62 7.70 4.14
C MET A 206 -9.40 8.70 3.01
N PRO A 207 -8.40 8.51 2.13
CA PRO A 207 -8.23 9.39 0.98
C PRO A 207 -9.32 9.14 -0.08
N LEU A 208 -9.96 10.20 -0.56
CA LEU A 208 -10.83 10.20 -1.74
C LEU A 208 -10.05 10.61 -2.99
N THR A 209 -9.13 11.55 -2.85
CA THR A 209 -8.18 11.90 -3.91
C THR A 209 -6.80 12.07 -3.32
N VAL A 210 -5.78 11.61 -4.02
CA VAL A 210 -4.37 11.84 -3.67
C VAL A 210 -3.70 12.49 -4.87
N SER A 211 -3.32 13.76 -4.74
CA SER A 211 -2.52 14.44 -5.74
C SER A 211 -1.08 14.49 -5.28
N LEU A 212 -0.17 13.99 -6.11
CA LEU A 212 1.27 14.02 -5.91
C LEU A 212 1.89 14.93 -6.96
N LYS A 213 2.68 15.90 -6.52
CA LYS A 213 3.46 16.77 -7.41
C LYS A 213 4.93 16.75 -7.03
N HIS A 214 5.78 16.53 -8.02
CA HIS A 214 7.23 16.73 -7.97
C HIS A 214 7.60 18.01 -8.73
N PRO A 215 8.25 19.00 -8.08
CA PRO A 215 8.72 20.20 -8.74
C PRO A 215 10.02 19.90 -9.51
N GLY A 216 9.96 19.93 -10.84
CA GLY A 216 11.12 19.69 -11.71
C GLY A 216 10.80 19.93 -13.18
N LYS A 217 11.82 19.90 -14.05
CA LYS A 217 11.69 20.16 -15.51
C LYS A 217 10.70 19.22 -16.23
N ASN A 218 10.43 18.04 -15.67
CA ASN A 218 9.45 17.07 -16.17
C ASN A 218 8.28 16.88 -15.20
N SER A 219 7.88 17.96 -14.49
CA SER A 219 6.98 17.98 -13.34
C SER A 219 5.97 16.83 -13.31
N LEU A 220 6.30 15.79 -12.55
CA LEU A 220 5.39 14.69 -12.34
C LEU A 220 4.21 15.22 -11.51
N HIS A 221 3.04 15.29 -12.12
CA HIS A 221 1.81 15.63 -11.42
C HIS A 221 0.79 14.51 -11.67
N LEU A 222 0.64 13.65 -10.66
CA LEU A 222 -0.31 12.55 -10.66
C LEU A 222 -1.47 12.86 -9.74
N GLN A 223 -2.66 12.40 -10.11
CA GLN A 223 -3.82 12.39 -9.23
C GLN A 223 -4.50 11.04 -9.28
N SER A 224 -4.64 10.41 -8.12
CA SER A 224 -5.47 9.23 -7.93
C SER A 224 -6.82 9.63 -7.34
N ARG A 225 -7.91 9.08 -7.87
CA ARG A 225 -9.27 9.23 -7.35
C ARG A 225 -9.80 7.88 -6.90
N HIS A 226 -10.37 7.83 -5.71
CA HIS A 226 -10.90 6.63 -5.08
C HIS A 226 -12.41 6.72 -4.97
N GLN A 227 -13.11 5.81 -5.63
CA GLN A 227 -14.55 5.63 -5.48
C GLN A 227 -14.79 4.41 -4.58
N ILE A 228 -15.40 4.65 -3.42
CA ILE A 228 -15.64 3.61 -2.42
C ILE A 228 -17.06 3.10 -2.57
N ARG A 229 -17.21 1.78 -2.64
CA ARG A 229 -18.49 1.07 -2.63
C ARG A 229 -18.59 0.26 -1.35
N TRP A 230 -19.48 0.66 -0.46
CA TRP A 230 -19.64 0.07 0.88
C TRP A 230 -20.28 -1.32 0.91
N LYS A 231 -20.54 -1.90 -0.25
CA LYS A 231 -21.08 -3.26 -0.42
C LYS A 231 -20.44 -3.89 -1.65
N LEU A 232 -20.19 -5.20 -1.55
CA LEU A 232 -19.78 -6.01 -2.68
C LEU A 232 -20.94 -6.21 -3.65
N THR A 233 -20.68 -5.95 -4.92
CA THR A 233 -21.56 -6.29 -6.05
C THR A 233 -21.48 -7.78 -6.38
N ASP A 234 -22.40 -8.27 -7.20
CA ASP A 234 -22.35 -9.67 -7.69
C ASP A 234 -21.08 -9.92 -8.51
N GLN A 235 -20.61 -8.92 -9.25
CA GLN A 235 -19.33 -8.99 -9.96
C GLN A 235 -18.13 -9.07 -9.01
N ASP A 236 -18.18 -8.42 -7.84
CA ASP A 236 -17.11 -8.53 -6.83
C ASP A 236 -17.06 -9.97 -6.28
N ARG A 237 -18.22 -10.52 -5.91
CA ARG A 237 -18.33 -11.88 -5.38
C ARG A 237 -17.92 -12.93 -6.40
N ALA A 238 -18.36 -12.78 -7.65
CA ALA A 238 -17.97 -13.68 -8.73
C ALA A 238 -16.46 -13.64 -8.99
N ALA A 239 -15.83 -12.46 -8.93
CA ALA A 239 -14.38 -12.33 -9.07
C ALA A 239 -13.63 -13.06 -7.93
N ILE A 240 -14.05 -12.86 -6.67
CA ILE A 240 -13.47 -13.58 -5.52
C ILE A 240 -13.57 -15.09 -5.71
N VAL A 241 -14.75 -15.61 -6.05
CA VAL A 241 -14.94 -17.05 -6.29
C VAL A 241 -14.06 -17.56 -7.42
N PHE A 242 -13.95 -16.81 -8.52
CA PHE A 242 -13.06 -17.15 -9.62
C PHE A 242 -11.60 -17.23 -9.18
N TRP A 243 -11.10 -16.23 -8.46
CA TRP A 243 -9.72 -16.18 -7.97
C TRP A 243 -9.42 -17.32 -7.00
N GLN A 244 -10.32 -17.60 -6.06
CA GLN A 244 -10.18 -18.72 -5.12
C GLN A 244 -10.16 -20.07 -5.85
N ARG A 245 -11.04 -20.28 -6.83
CA ARG A 245 -11.05 -21.49 -7.66
C ARG A 245 -9.79 -21.63 -8.49
N PHE A 246 -9.28 -20.53 -9.04
CA PHE A 246 -8.04 -20.53 -9.81
C PHE A 246 -6.86 -20.99 -8.95
N LEU A 247 -6.73 -20.45 -7.73
CA LEU A 247 -5.67 -20.83 -6.79
C LEU A 247 -5.78 -22.27 -6.27
N ALA A 248 -6.96 -22.89 -6.38
CA ALA A 248 -7.22 -24.28 -5.99
C ALA A 248 -7.04 -25.29 -7.14
N LYS A 249 -6.69 -24.84 -8.36
CA LYS A 249 -6.49 -25.73 -9.50
C LYS A 249 -5.32 -26.69 -9.25
N PRO A 250 -5.47 -27.99 -9.54
CA PRO A 250 -4.40 -28.98 -9.32
C PRO A 250 -3.22 -28.81 -10.28
N ASP A 251 -3.44 -28.20 -11.45
CA ASP A 251 -2.45 -27.96 -12.50
C ASP A 251 -1.86 -26.54 -12.45
N LEU A 252 -2.19 -25.74 -11.42
CA LEU A 252 -1.59 -24.43 -11.23
C LEU A 252 -0.11 -24.57 -10.86
N LYS A 253 0.76 -23.93 -11.64
CA LYS A 253 2.19 -23.93 -11.36
C LYS A 253 2.55 -22.83 -10.36
N TRP A 254 3.01 -23.25 -9.18
CA TRP A 254 3.60 -22.37 -8.19
C TRP A 254 5.09 -22.19 -8.47
N VAL A 255 5.54 -20.94 -8.54
CA VAL A 255 6.93 -20.58 -8.83
C VAL A 255 7.47 -19.61 -7.79
N THR A 256 8.79 -19.47 -7.73
CA THR A 256 9.42 -18.42 -6.92
C THR A 256 9.01 -17.03 -7.39
N PHE A 257 9.16 -16.03 -6.52
CA PHE A 257 8.83 -14.66 -6.87
C PHE A 257 9.68 -14.14 -8.04
N GLN A 258 10.98 -14.48 -8.08
CA GLN A 258 11.85 -14.10 -9.19
C GLN A 258 11.43 -14.75 -10.51
N GLU A 259 11.11 -16.05 -10.50
CA GLU A 259 10.62 -16.74 -11.71
C GLU A 259 9.29 -16.15 -12.19
N PHE A 260 8.40 -15.80 -11.27
CA PHE A 260 7.14 -15.14 -11.62
C PHE A 260 7.41 -13.80 -12.33
N GLN A 261 8.23 -12.94 -11.72
CA GLN A 261 8.60 -11.63 -12.28
C GLN A 261 9.25 -11.76 -13.67
N ALA A 262 10.20 -12.68 -13.82
CA ALA A 262 10.85 -12.95 -15.10
C ALA A 262 9.86 -13.43 -16.16
N ALA A 263 8.89 -14.26 -15.78
CA ALA A 263 7.87 -14.73 -16.69
C ALA A 263 6.90 -13.63 -17.13
N VAL A 264 6.51 -12.71 -16.24
CA VAL A 264 5.46 -11.71 -16.53
C VAL A 264 5.96 -10.43 -17.21
N ARG A 265 7.25 -10.10 -17.10
CA ARG A 265 7.83 -8.92 -17.77
C ARG A 265 7.57 -8.95 -19.29
N PRO A 266 7.22 -7.81 -19.92
CA PRO A 266 7.15 -7.71 -21.37
C PRO A 266 8.52 -8.02 -21.99
N ALA A 267 8.55 -8.78 -23.08
CA ALA A 267 9.77 -8.95 -23.87
C ALA A 267 10.10 -7.60 -24.55
N GLY A 268 11.04 -6.82 -23.98
CA GLY A 268 11.42 -5.53 -24.54
C GLY A 268 12.17 -4.55 -23.63
N ASP A 269 12.31 -4.82 -22.34
CA ASP A 269 13.01 -3.94 -21.38
C ASP A 269 14.44 -4.42 -21.03
N GLU A 270 15.22 -4.86 -22.03
CA GLU A 270 16.69 -5.01 -21.94
C GLU A 270 17.43 -3.85 -22.61
#